data_AF-A0A8C3HLM9-F1
#
_entry.id   AF-A0A8C3HLM9-F1
#
_cell.length_a   1.000
_cell.length_b   1.000
_cell.length_c   1.000
_cell.angle_alpha   90.00
_cell.angle_beta   90.00
_cell.angle_gamma   90.00
#
_symmetry.space_group_name_H-M   'P 1'
#
loop_
_entity.id
_entity.type
_entity.pdbx_description
1 polymer ?
#
loop_
_entity_poly.entity_id
_entity_poly.type
_entity_poly.pdbx_seq_one_letter_code
_entity_poly.pdbx_strand_id
1 'polypeptide(L)'
;MGGGGASAGRAGLGAGRRSGRGGGKMAEEEKLPSGWEKRMSRSSGRVYYFNHITNASQWERPSGGGKNGQGEPAKVRCSHLLVKHNQSRRPSSWRQEKITRSKDEALELINGYIQKIKSGEEDFESLASQFSDCSSAKAGGDLGAFGRGQMQKPFEDASFALRAGEMSGPVFTDSGIHIILRTE
;
A
#
# COMPACT_ATOMS: atom_id res chain seq x y z
N MET A 1 57.47 -17.29 42.27
CA MET A 1 58.88 -16.87 42.11
C MET A 1 59.48 -17.73 41.01
N GLY A 2 60.25 -17.16 40.07
CA GLY A 2 60.55 -17.75 38.75
C GLY A 2 59.34 -17.65 37.78
N GLY A 3 59.45 -17.39 36.48
CA GLY A 3 60.63 -17.16 35.60
C GLY A 3 60.86 -18.30 34.60
N GLY A 4 61.18 -18.12 33.31
CA GLY A 4 61.34 -16.91 32.47
C GLY A 4 61.87 -17.26 31.06
N GLY A 5 61.84 -16.33 30.07
CA GLY A 5 62.28 -16.56 28.66
C GLY A 5 61.15 -17.09 27.74
N ALA A 6 60.96 -16.75 26.45
CA ALA A 6 61.77 -16.06 25.42
C ALA A 6 63.06 -16.78 24.99
N SER A 7 63.47 -16.85 23.71
CA SER A 7 62.86 -16.49 22.40
C SER A 7 63.65 -17.22 21.26
N ALA A 8 63.47 -17.13 19.93
CA ALA A 8 62.65 -16.35 18.99
C ALA A 8 62.55 -17.10 17.62
N GLY A 9 61.84 -16.57 16.60
CA GLY A 9 61.80 -17.13 15.23
C GLY A 9 61.57 -16.08 14.11
N ARG A 10 62.51 -15.96 13.17
CA ARG A 10 62.52 -15.04 12.00
C ARG A 10 62.01 -15.78 10.75
N ALA A 11 61.63 -15.18 9.62
CA ALA A 11 61.09 -13.86 9.24
C ALA A 11 60.70 -13.96 7.73
N GLY A 12 59.78 -13.13 7.21
CA GLY A 12 59.41 -13.17 5.79
C GLY A 12 58.78 -11.88 5.28
N LEU A 13 59.39 -11.27 4.25
CA LEU A 13 58.90 -10.08 3.56
C LEU A 13 58.26 -10.47 2.22
N GLY A 14 57.17 -9.79 1.83
CA GLY A 14 56.49 -10.07 0.56
C GLY A 14 55.34 -9.11 0.25
N ALA A 15 55.66 -7.89 -0.20
CA ALA A 15 54.65 -6.94 -0.68
C ALA A 15 54.41 -7.12 -2.19
N GLY A 16 53.15 -7.35 -2.60
CA GLY A 16 52.79 -7.55 -4.00
C GLY A 16 51.35 -7.13 -4.31
N ARG A 17 51.17 -5.99 -4.99
CA ARG A 17 49.87 -5.51 -5.48
C ARG A 17 49.44 -6.26 -6.74
N ARG A 18 48.16 -6.60 -6.88
CA ARG A 18 47.33 -6.19 -8.05
C ARG A 18 45.83 -6.42 -7.83
N SER A 19 45.04 -5.86 -8.73
CA SER A 19 43.59 -5.67 -8.64
C SER A 19 42.79 -6.63 -9.53
N GLY A 20 41.55 -6.91 -9.12
CA GLY A 20 40.56 -7.66 -9.90
C GLY A 20 39.88 -8.76 -9.05
N ARG A 21 38.57 -9.00 -9.19
CA ARG A 21 37.57 -8.37 -10.08
C ARG A 21 36.20 -8.45 -9.38
N GLY A 22 35.37 -7.42 -9.56
CA GLY A 22 34.02 -7.39 -9.01
C GLY A 22 33.18 -8.56 -9.54
N GLY A 23 32.53 -9.28 -8.61
CA GLY A 23 31.68 -10.45 -8.89
C GLY A 23 30.47 -10.58 -7.97
N GLY A 24 30.18 -9.55 -7.16
CA GLY A 24 28.90 -9.45 -6.47
C GLY A 24 27.80 -9.23 -7.51
N LYS A 25 26.93 -10.23 -7.71
CA LYS A 25 25.80 -10.13 -8.64
C LYS A 25 24.99 -8.89 -8.27
N MET A 26 24.84 -7.95 -9.20
CA MET A 26 23.73 -7.00 -9.09
C MET A 26 22.46 -7.84 -9.11
N ALA A 27 21.69 -7.80 -8.03
CA ALA A 27 20.39 -8.45 -7.98
C ALA A 27 19.53 -7.78 -9.05
N GLU A 28 19.25 -8.52 -10.11
CA GLU A 28 18.54 -8.06 -11.30
C GLU A 28 17.24 -7.37 -10.87
N GLU A 29 16.96 -6.19 -11.41
CA GLU A 29 15.82 -5.37 -10.99
C GLU A 29 14.50 -6.01 -11.42
N GLU A 30 14.05 -7.03 -10.68
CA GLU A 30 12.77 -7.70 -10.89
C GLU A 30 11.67 -6.63 -10.86
N LYS A 31 11.09 -6.38 -12.04
CA LYS A 31 10.27 -5.20 -12.31
C LYS A 31 9.13 -5.12 -11.29
N LEU A 32 8.88 -3.91 -10.79
CA LEU A 32 7.77 -3.67 -9.88
C LEU A 32 6.44 -4.06 -10.59
N PRO A 33 5.42 -4.54 -9.84
CA PRO A 33 4.14 -4.87 -10.45
C PRO A 33 3.48 -3.63 -11.07
N SER A 34 2.48 -3.83 -11.94
CA SER A 34 1.76 -2.70 -12.57
C SER A 34 1.24 -1.70 -11.53
N GLY A 35 1.30 -0.41 -11.86
CA GLY A 35 0.97 0.70 -10.97
C GLY A 35 2.08 1.10 -9.98
N TRP A 36 3.04 0.21 -9.66
CA TRP A 36 4.04 0.47 -8.61
C TRP A 36 5.30 1.20 -9.08
N GLU A 37 5.72 2.19 -8.31
CA GLU A 37 6.96 2.94 -8.46
C GLU A 37 7.75 3.02 -7.15
N LYS A 38 9.07 3.22 -7.25
CA LYS A 38 10.00 3.39 -6.13
C LYS A 38 10.24 4.89 -5.91
N ARG A 39 9.83 5.42 -4.76
CA ARG A 39 9.98 6.83 -4.37
C ARG A 39 10.90 7.01 -3.17
N MET A 40 11.31 8.25 -2.91
CA MET A 40 12.06 8.65 -1.72
C MET A 40 11.22 9.60 -0.86
N SER A 41 11.17 9.35 0.45
CA SER A 41 10.44 10.16 1.42
C SER A 41 11.15 11.49 1.64
N ARG A 42 10.47 12.61 1.36
CA ARG A 42 11.03 13.97 1.54
C ARG A 42 11.37 14.31 2.99
N SER A 43 10.72 13.68 3.97
CA SER A 43 10.92 13.94 5.40
C SER A 43 11.94 13.03 6.08
N SER A 44 12.18 11.82 5.54
CA SER A 44 13.04 10.82 6.18
C SER A 44 14.20 10.31 5.32
N GLY A 45 14.26 10.68 4.03
CA GLY A 45 15.22 10.13 3.06
C GLY A 45 15.03 8.64 2.73
N ARG A 46 14.14 7.93 3.43
CA ARG A 46 13.89 6.50 3.24
C ARG A 46 13.19 6.22 1.92
N VAL A 47 13.57 5.13 1.26
CA VAL A 47 12.84 4.59 0.11
C VAL A 47 11.49 4.07 0.57
N TYR A 48 10.44 4.33 -0.22
CA TYR A 48 9.12 3.72 -0.10
C TYR A 48 8.60 3.37 -1.50
N TYR A 49 7.53 2.59 -1.56
CA TYR A 49 6.87 2.22 -2.80
C TYR A 49 5.47 2.80 -2.83
N PHE A 50 5.08 3.34 -3.98
CA PHE A 50 3.78 3.97 -4.23
C PHE A 50 3.10 3.28 -5.41
N ASN A 51 1.79 3.04 -5.32
CA ASN A 51 0.99 2.56 -6.43
C ASN A 51 0.12 3.71 -6.95
N HIS A 52 0.32 4.16 -8.19
CA HIS A 52 -0.42 5.31 -8.74
C HIS A 52 -1.84 4.97 -9.23
N ILE A 53 -2.24 3.70 -9.21
CA ILE A 53 -3.59 3.25 -9.55
C ILE A 53 -4.44 3.13 -8.27
N THR A 54 -3.87 2.52 -7.22
CA THR A 54 -4.56 2.31 -5.93
C THR A 54 -4.30 3.42 -4.91
N ASN A 55 -3.39 4.36 -5.21
CA ASN A 55 -2.80 5.32 -4.27
C ASN A 55 -2.15 4.70 -3.01
N ALA A 56 -1.94 3.37 -2.99
CA ALA A 56 -1.31 2.69 -1.86
C ALA A 56 0.15 3.14 -1.65
N SER A 57 0.61 3.08 -0.40
CA SER A 57 1.99 3.39 0.00
C SER A 57 2.47 2.40 1.07
N GLN A 58 3.66 1.84 0.88
CA GLN A 58 4.30 0.87 1.80
C GLN A 58 5.83 1.02 1.79
N TRP A 59 6.51 0.51 2.82
CA TRP A 59 7.98 0.57 2.91
C TRP A 59 8.65 -0.65 2.26
N GLU A 60 7.97 -1.78 2.35
CA GLU A 60 8.32 -3.09 1.85
C GLU A 60 8.26 -3.07 0.31
N ARG A 61 9.19 -3.75 -0.38
CA ARG A 61 9.09 -3.87 -1.85
C ARG A 61 7.83 -4.67 -2.20
N PRO A 62 6.92 -4.16 -3.05
CA PRO A 62 5.81 -4.96 -3.55
C PRO A 62 6.39 -6.12 -4.35
N SER A 63 6.18 -7.33 -3.84
CA SER A 63 6.64 -8.56 -4.49
C SER A 63 5.99 -8.73 -5.86
N GLY A 64 6.72 -9.34 -6.80
CA GLY A 64 6.24 -9.69 -8.14
C GLY A 64 5.19 -10.79 -8.14
N GLY A 65 4.02 -10.52 -7.55
CA GLY A 65 2.83 -11.39 -7.53
C GLY A 65 2.13 -11.44 -8.88
N GLY A 66 2.91 -11.70 -9.94
CA GLY A 66 2.52 -11.60 -11.34
C GLY A 66 3.50 -12.34 -12.25
N LYS A 67 4.08 -13.46 -11.79
CA LYS A 67 4.70 -14.42 -12.71
C LYS A 67 3.61 -15.22 -13.40
N ASN A 68 3.81 -15.43 -14.70
CA ASN A 68 3.01 -16.27 -15.60
C ASN A 68 1.62 -15.74 -15.96
N GLY A 69 1.55 -14.83 -16.95
CA GLY A 69 0.64 -14.89 -18.12
C GLY A 69 -0.89 -14.98 -17.94
N GLN A 70 -1.40 -15.04 -16.71
CA GLN A 70 -2.81 -15.03 -16.40
C GLN A 70 -3.30 -13.58 -16.47
N GLY A 71 -4.44 -13.38 -17.13
CA GLY A 71 -5.06 -12.06 -17.22
C GLY A 71 -5.50 -11.55 -15.85
N GLU A 72 -5.79 -10.26 -15.79
CA GLU A 72 -6.52 -9.65 -14.68
C GLU A 72 -7.79 -10.47 -14.35
N PRO A 73 -8.12 -10.72 -13.07
CA PRO A 73 -9.21 -11.62 -12.72
C PRO A 73 -10.55 -11.09 -13.23
N ALA A 74 -11.42 -11.99 -13.71
CA ALA A 74 -12.71 -11.60 -14.31
C ALA A 74 -13.68 -10.93 -13.31
N LYS A 75 -13.47 -11.16 -12.00
CA LYS A 75 -14.14 -10.48 -10.89
C LYS A 75 -13.17 -10.34 -9.71
N VAL A 76 -13.42 -9.35 -8.85
CA VAL A 76 -12.81 -9.20 -7.52
C VAL A 76 -13.90 -8.98 -6.48
N ARG A 77 -13.63 -9.30 -5.21
CA ARG A 77 -14.46 -8.87 -4.07
C ARG A 77 -13.74 -7.79 -3.29
N CYS A 78 -14.45 -6.72 -2.94
CA CYS A 78 -13.89 -5.65 -2.13
C CYS A 78 -14.88 -5.15 -1.08
N SER A 79 -14.35 -4.86 0.11
CA SER A 79 -14.99 -3.96 1.08
C SER A 79 -14.50 -2.53 0.86
N HIS A 80 -15.31 -1.53 1.20
CA HIS A 80 -14.90 -0.13 1.15
C HIS A 80 -15.28 0.70 2.37
N LEU A 81 -14.52 1.77 2.62
CA LEU A 81 -14.88 2.86 3.53
C LEU A 81 -14.97 4.15 2.70
N LEU A 82 -16.19 4.52 2.31
CA LEU A 82 -16.50 5.81 1.68
C LEU A 82 -16.69 6.91 2.74
N VAL A 83 -15.96 8.02 2.63
CA VAL A 83 -16.26 9.31 3.27
C VAL A 83 -16.74 10.30 2.20
N LYS A 84 -17.89 10.92 2.42
CA LYS A 84 -18.44 11.95 1.51
C LYS A 84 -18.00 13.36 1.88
N HIS A 85 -18.14 14.26 0.92
CA HIS A 85 -17.95 15.70 1.06
C HIS A 85 -19.10 16.46 0.37
N ASN A 86 -19.17 17.77 0.60
CA ASN A 86 -20.17 18.67 0.01
C ASN A 86 -20.21 18.62 -1.54
N GLN A 87 -19.08 18.38 -2.20
CA GLN A 87 -19.00 18.17 -3.66
C GLN A 87 -19.37 16.75 -4.15
N SER A 88 -19.73 15.79 -3.28
CA SER A 88 -20.11 14.44 -3.73
C SER A 88 -21.48 14.45 -4.41
N ARG A 89 -21.67 13.68 -5.49
CA ARG A 89 -22.89 13.63 -6.34
C ARG A 89 -24.23 13.42 -5.61
N ARG A 90 -24.17 12.89 -4.38
CA ARG A 90 -25.28 12.87 -3.43
C ARG A 90 -24.70 13.07 -2.02
N PRO A 91 -24.61 14.33 -1.51
CA PRO A 91 -23.92 14.67 -0.27
C PRO A 91 -24.82 14.39 0.94
N SER A 92 -25.14 13.11 1.11
CA SER A 92 -26.15 12.59 2.03
C SER A 92 -25.89 11.09 2.27
N SER A 93 -25.97 10.64 3.51
CA SER A 93 -25.76 9.23 3.92
C SER A 93 -26.76 8.83 5.01
N TRP A 94 -26.71 7.56 5.44
CA TRP A 94 -27.45 7.08 6.61
C TRP A 94 -26.92 7.69 7.93
N ARG A 95 -25.70 8.24 7.92
CA ARG A 95 -25.02 8.87 9.07
C ARG A 95 -25.36 10.35 9.20
N GLN A 96 -25.63 11.01 8.08
CA GLN A 96 -25.83 12.46 8.00
C GLN A 96 -26.67 12.82 6.77
N GLU A 97 -27.87 13.38 6.99
CA GLU A 97 -28.83 13.73 5.93
C GLU A 97 -28.23 14.70 4.90
N LYS A 98 -27.55 15.75 5.37
CA LYS A 98 -26.87 16.77 4.55
C LYS A 98 -25.41 16.89 4.97
N ILE A 99 -24.50 16.47 4.09
CA ILE A 99 -23.05 16.42 4.34
C ILE A 99 -22.41 17.73 3.89
N THR A 100 -21.86 18.47 4.85
CA THR A 100 -21.33 19.83 4.68
C THR A 100 -19.80 19.90 4.56
N ARG A 101 -19.09 18.91 5.11
CA ARG A 101 -17.61 18.86 5.15
C ARG A 101 -17.00 18.99 3.76
N SER A 102 -15.88 19.70 3.67
CA SER A 102 -15.08 19.87 2.47
C SER A 102 -14.46 18.56 1.98
N LYS A 103 -13.91 18.60 0.76
CA LYS A 103 -13.13 17.49 0.19
C LYS A 103 -11.85 17.22 0.98
N ASP A 104 -11.26 18.25 1.57
CA ASP A 104 -10.00 18.16 2.31
C ASP A 104 -10.22 17.56 3.71
N GLU A 105 -11.25 18.00 4.45
CA GLU A 105 -11.68 17.33 5.70
C GLU A 105 -12.04 15.85 5.46
N ALA A 106 -12.66 15.52 4.32
CA ALA A 106 -12.94 14.13 3.95
C ALA A 106 -11.66 13.33 3.66
N LEU A 107 -10.62 13.97 3.11
CA LEU A 107 -9.31 13.37 2.86
C LEU A 107 -8.52 13.18 4.16
N GLU A 108 -8.60 14.12 5.10
CA GLU A 108 -8.02 14.01 6.44
C GLU A 108 -8.62 12.84 7.22
N LEU A 109 -9.95 12.70 7.21
CA LEU A 109 -10.64 11.54 7.80
C LEU A 109 -10.17 10.21 7.19
N ILE A 110 -10.13 10.12 5.85
CA ILE A 110 -9.64 8.93 5.13
C ILE A 110 -8.19 8.62 5.50
N ASN A 111 -7.31 9.61 5.56
CA ASN A 111 -5.90 9.42 5.94
C ASN A 111 -5.78 8.94 7.40
N GLY A 112 -6.60 9.47 8.31
CA GLY A 112 -6.68 9.04 9.71
C GLY A 112 -7.10 7.57 9.85
N TYR A 113 -8.15 7.15 9.14
CA TYR A 113 -8.56 5.74 9.09
C TYR A 113 -7.46 4.84 8.49
N ILE A 114 -6.78 5.28 7.43
CA ILE A 114 -5.63 4.54 6.87
C ILE A 114 -4.49 4.38 7.90
N GLN A 115 -4.23 5.39 8.76
CA GLN A 115 -3.22 5.24 9.82
C GLN A 115 -3.68 4.24 10.90
N LYS A 116 -4.92 4.36 11.41
CA LYS A 116 -5.50 3.44 12.41
C LYS A 116 -5.45 1.97 11.98
N ILE A 117 -5.75 1.70 10.71
CA ILE A 117 -5.68 0.34 10.13
C ILE A 117 -4.23 -0.13 10.02
N LYS A 118 -3.30 0.75 9.62
CA LYS A 118 -1.88 0.40 9.45
C LYS A 118 -1.10 0.30 10.76
N SER A 119 -1.57 0.92 11.85
CA SER A 119 -1.03 0.73 13.21
C SER A 119 -1.59 -0.53 13.89
N GLY A 120 -2.69 -1.09 13.39
CA GLY A 120 -3.42 -2.17 14.06
C GLY A 120 -4.23 -1.67 15.28
N GLU A 121 -4.51 -0.37 15.35
CA GLU A 121 -5.34 0.25 16.40
C GLU A 121 -6.82 -0.08 16.20
N GLU A 122 -7.26 -0.17 14.95
CA GLU A 122 -8.64 -0.48 14.53
C GLU A 122 -8.60 -1.39 13.30
N ASP A 123 -9.57 -2.28 13.16
CA ASP A 123 -9.72 -3.07 11.93
C ASP A 123 -10.54 -2.33 10.85
N PHE A 124 -10.45 -2.80 9.61
CA PHE A 124 -11.15 -2.19 8.47
C PHE A 124 -12.68 -2.28 8.61
N GLU A 125 -13.20 -3.40 9.10
CA GLU A 125 -14.62 -3.73 9.15
C GLU A 125 -15.35 -2.84 10.16
N SER A 126 -14.77 -2.69 11.36
CA SER A 126 -15.23 -1.80 12.43
C SER A 126 -15.26 -0.34 11.97
N LEU A 127 -14.22 0.15 11.28
CA LEU A 127 -14.21 1.52 10.76
C LEU A 127 -15.19 1.71 9.60
N ALA A 128 -15.31 0.75 8.69
CA ALA A 128 -16.28 0.81 7.59
C ALA A 128 -17.73 0.84 8.11
N SER A 129 -18.02 0.03 9.13
CA SER A 129 -19.35 -0.06 9.74
C SER A 129 -19.76 1.20 10.52
N GLN A 130 -18.83 1.81 11.26
CA GLN A 130 -19.11 3.02 12.05
C GLN A 130 -19.09 4.32 11.22
N PHE A 131 -18.17 4.42 10.26
CA PHE A 131 -17.81 5.70 9.65
C PHE A 131 -18.18 5.83 8.16
N SER A 132 -18.48 4.75 7.44
CA SER A 132 -18.75 4.87 6.00
C SER A 132 -20.11 5.50 5.68
N ASP A 133 -20.09 6.52 4.83
CA ASP A 133 -21.27 7.17 4.24
C ASP A 133 -21.95 6.33 3.12
N CYS A 134 -21.58 5.06 2.97
CA CYS A 134 -22.22 4.07 2.09
C CYS A 134 -23.16 3.14 2.87
N SER A 135 -24.19 2.60 2.21
CA SER A 135 -25.12 1.62 2.78
C SER A 135 -24.56 0.20 2.93
N SER A 136 -23.33 -0.06 2.47
CA SER A 136 -22.56 -1.28 2.74
C SER A 136 -21.96 -1.31 4.15
N ALA A 137 -21.97 -0.20 4.89
CA ALA A 137 -21.50 -0.13 6.28
C ALA A 137 -22.14 -1.21 7.19
N LYS A 138 -23.43 -1.53 6.97
CA LYS A 138 -24.16 -2.61 7.67
C LYS A 138 -23.61 -4.03 7.48
N ALA A 139 -22.60 -4.20 6.62
CA ALA A 139 -21.95 -5.45 6.26
C ALA A 139 -20.44 -5.24 6.12
N GLY A 140 -19.82 -4.48 7.03
CA GLY A 140 -18.37 -4.29 7.04
C GLY A 140 -17.80 -3.48 5.87
N GLY A 141 -18.67 -2.81 5.11
CA GLY A 141 -18.30 -2.16 3.86
C GLY A 141 -18.27 -3.08 2.63
N ASP A 142 -18.54 -4.39 2.77
CA ASP A 142 -18.54 -5.36 1.67
C ASP A 142 -19.49 -4.96 0.53
N LEU A 143 -19.00 -5.10 -0.70
CA LEU A 143 -19.75 -4.85 -1.94
C LEU A 143 -20.09 -6.14 -2.68
N GLY A 144 -19.62 -7.29 -2.21
CA GLY A 144 -19.67 -8.55 -2.94
C GLY A 144 -18.72 -8.58 -4.14
N ALA A 145 -18.81 -9.63 -4.94
CA ALA A 145 -17.92 -9.85 -6.08
C ALA A 145 -18.45 -9.16 -7.37
N PHE A 146 -17.64 -8.28 -7.97
CA PHE A 146 -17.98 -7.52 -9.17
C PHE A 146 -16.93 -7.66 -10.28
N GLY A 147 -17.39 -7.56 -11.53
CA GLY A 147 -16.57 -7.44 -12.73
C GLY A 147 -16.36 -5.98 -13.15
N ARG A 148 -15.58 -5.77 -14.21
CA ARG A 148 -15.46 -4.44 -14.85
C ARG A 148 -16.79 -3.98 -15.46
N GLY A 149 -16.96 -2.67 -15.57
CA GLY A 149 -18.19 -1.99 -15.99
C GLY A 149 -19.24 -1.83 -14.89
N GLN A 150 -19.03 -2.39 -13.69
CA GLN A 150 -20.01 -2.36 -12.60
C GLN A 150 -19.77 -1.26 -11.56
N MET A 151 -18.59 -0.64 -11.54
CA MET A 151 -18.19 0.38 -10.57
C MET A 151 -17.74 1.68 -11.27
N GLN A 152 -17.65 2.79 -10.53
CA GLN A 152 -17.06 4.03 -11.05
C GLN A 152 -15.59 3.78 -11.41
N LYS A 153 -15.15 4.28 -12.57
CA LYS A 153 -13.84 3.91 -13.16
C LYS A 153 -12.62 3.99 -12.22
N PRO A 154 -12.43 5.04 -11.39
CA PRO A 154 -11.30 5.07 -10.45
C PRO A 154 -11.39 4.03 -9.32
N PHE A 155 -12.60 3.69 -8.88
CA PHE A 155 -12.83 2.63 -7.90
C PHE A 155 -12.57 1.25 -8.50
N GLU A 156 -13.02 1.04 -9.75
CA GLU A 156 -12.74 -0.19 -10.51
C GLU A 156 -11.23 -0.39 -10.69
N ASP A 157 -10.52 0.58 -11.27
CA ASP A 157 -9.09 0.43 -11.57
C ASP A 157 -8.24 0.20 -10.32
N ALA A 158 -8.57 0.88 -9.21
CA ALA A 158 -7.96 0.57 -7.92
C ALA A 158 -8.29 -0.85 -7.45
N SER A 159 -9.56 -1.29 -7.52
CA SER A 159 -9.99 -2.61 -7.04
C SER A 159 -9.32 -3.77 -7.78
N PHE A 160 -9.17 -3.67 -9.11
CA PHE A 160 -8.52 -4.71 -9.92
C PHE A 160 -6.98 -4.66 -9.84
N ALA A 161 -6.38 -3.49 -9.54
CA ALA A 161 -4.94 -3.36 -9.31
C ALA A 161 -4.48 -3.78 -7.90
N LEU A 162 -5.39 -3.89 -6.93
CA LEU A 162 -5.13 -4.50 -5.62
C LEU A 162 -4.98 -6.03 -5.75
N ARG A 163 -4.08 -6.62 -4.97
CA ARG A 163 -4.04 -8.07 -4.71
C ARG A 163 -5.03 -8.43 -3.60
N ALA A 164 -5.43 -9.70 -3.48
CA ALA A 164 -6.25 -10.15 -2.35
C ALA A 164 -5.50 -9.89 -1.02
N GLY A 165 -6.21 -9.32 -0.03
CA GLY A 165 -5.65 -8.81 1.22
C GLY A 165 -5.00 -7.42 1.14
N GLU A 166 -4.91 -6.79 -0.04
CA GLU A 166 -4.30 -5.48 -0.20
C GLU A 166 -5.32 -4.33 -0.01
N MET A 167 -4.87 -3.25 0.63
CA MET A 167 -5.66 -2.04 0.89
C MET A 167 -5.13 -0.83 0.10
N SER A 168 -6.04 -0.06 -0.49
CA SER A 168 -5.74 1.16 -1.24
C SER A 168 -5.26 2.32 -0.35
N GLY A 169 -4.74 3.36 -1.00
CA GLY A 169 -4.77 4.71 -0.45
C GLY A 169 -6.12 5.40 -0.69
N PRO A 170 -6.19 6.74 -0.61
CA PRO A 170 -7.39 7.50 -0.93
C PRO A 170 -7.76 7.39 -2.42
N VAL A 171 -8.90 6.79 -2.74
CA VAL A 171 -9.43 6.67 -4.12
C VAL A 171 -10.61 7.63 -4.31
N PHE A 172 -10.50 8.55 -5.25
CA PHE A 172 -11.49 9.61 -5.47
C PHE A 172 -12.52 9.21 -6.54
N THR A 173 -13.80 9.44 -6.27
CA THR A 173 -14.89 9.29 -7.25
C THR A 173 -15.94 10.39 -7.06
N ASP A 174 -16.91 10.49 -7.98
CA ASP A 174 -18.06 11.39 -7.83
C ASP A 174 -18.88 11.08 -6.56
N SER A 175 -18.80 9.84 -6.05
CA SER A 175 -19.46 9.44 -4.80
C SER A 175 -18.76 9.96 -3.54
N GLY A 176 -17.50 10.40 -3.62
CA GLY A 176 -16.65 10.81 -2.48
C GLY A 176 -15.27 10.16 -2.52
N ILE A 177 -14.62 10.05 -1.35
CA ILE A 177 -13.28 9.47 -1.19
C ILE A 177 -13.41 8.10 -0.52
N HIS A 178 -12.72 7.10 -1.07
CA HIS A 178 -12.80 5.70 -0.62
C HIS A 178 -11.45 5.20 -0.11
N ILE A 179 -11.48 4.34 0.91
CA ILE A 179 -10.49 3.27 1.09
C ILE A 179 -11.12 1.98 0.56
N ILE A 180 -10.35 1.15 -0.12
CA ILE A 180 -10.76 -0.13 -0.71
C ILE A 180 -9.87 -1.22 -0.13
N LEU A 181 -10.47 -2.30 0.38
CA LEU A 181 -9.80 -3.53 0.77
C LEU A 181 -10.28 -4.64 -0.16
N ARG A 182 -9.39 -5.22 -0.96
CA ARG A 182 -9.74 -6.39 -1.78
C ARG A 182 -9.67 -7.65 -0.91
N THR A 183 -10.79 -8.36 -0.80
CA THR A 183 -10.92 -9.58 -0.01
C THR A 183 -10.72 -10.84 -0.86
N GLU A 184 -11.11 -10.82 -2.13
CA GLU A 184 -10.96 -11.93 -3.10
C GLU A 184 -10.48 -11.42 -4.47
#